data_AF-Q2P9P3-F1
#
_entry.id   AF-Q2P9P3-F1
#
_cell.length_a   1.000
_cell.length_b   1.000
_cell.length_c   1.000
_cell.angle_alpha   90.00
_cell.angle_beta   90.00
_cell.angle_gamma   90.00
#
_symmetry.space_group_name_H-M   'P 1'
#
loop_
_entity.id
_entity.type
_entity.pdbx_description
1 polymer ?
#
loop_
_entity_poly.entity_id
_entity_poly.type
_entity_poly.pdbx_seq_one_letter_code
_entity_poly.pdbx_strand_id
1 'polypeptide(L)'
;RPYGRVNRKQLKSKMLQKCIMNGVKFHQAKVIKVIHEESKSMLICNDGITIQATVVLDATGFSRSLVQYDKPYNPGYQVAYGILAEVEEHPFDVNKMVFMDWRDSHLKDNTDLKERNSRIPTFLYAMP
;
A
#
# COMPACT_ATOMS: atom_id res chain seq x y z
N ARG A 1 6.08 15.97 -14.55
CA ARG A 1 5.39 14.80 -15.17
C ARG A 1 3.90 15.00 -14.97
N PRO A 2 3.05 14.79 -15.99
CA PRO A 2 1.61 14.81 -15.79
C PRO A 2 1.21 13.71 -14.81
N TYR A 3 0.22 13.99 -13.98
CA TYR A 3 -0.33 13.08 -13.00
C TYR A 3 -1.84 13.14 -13.05
N GLY A 4 -2.49 12.08 -12.59
CA GLY A 4 -3.94 11.99 -12.60
C GLY A 4 -4.44 11.36 -11.31
N ARG A 5 -5.47 11.99 -10.72
CA ARG A 5 -6.20 11.39 -9.61
C ARG A 5 -7.11 10.30 -10.15
N VAL A 6 -6.94 9.08 -9.63
CA VAL A 6 -7.81 7.96 -9.99
C VAL A 6 -8.82 7.69 -8.89
N ASN A 7 -10.08 7.47 -9.27
CA ASN A 7 -11.05 6.94 -8.34
C ASN A 7 -10.70 5.47 -8.03
N ARG A 8 -10.04 5.25 -6.89
CA ARG A 8 -9.55 3.92 -6.47
C ARG A 8 -10.65 2.87 -6.41
N LYS A 9 -11.86 3.24 -5.94
CA LYS A 9 -13.00 2.33 -5.83
C LYS A 9 -13.47 1.89 -7.23
N GLN A 10 -13.64 2.85 -8.14
CA GLN A 10 -14.06 2.54 -9.51
C GLN A 10 -12.97 1.77 -10.27
N LEU A 11 -11.69 2.12 -10.11
CA LEU A 11 -10.59 1.39 -10.72
C LEU A 11 -10.55 -0.06 -10.24
N LYS A 12 -10.66 -0.29 -8.92
CA LYS A 12 -10.73 -1.63 -8.34
C LYS A 12 -11.92 -2.41 -8.89
N SER A 13 -13.11 -1.79 -8.90
CA SER A 13 -14.32 -2.42 -9.44
C SER A 13 -14.14 -2.82 -10.91
N LYS A 14 -13.63 -1.91 -11.74
CA LYS A 14 -13.37 -2.16 -13.16
C LYS A 14 -12.41 -3.32 -13.38
N MET A 15 -11.34 -3.41 -12.58
CA MET A 15 -10.37 -4.51 -12.69
C MET A 15 -10.98 -5.85 -12.22
N LEU A 16 -11.72 -5.87 -11.11
CA LEU A 16 -12.41 -7.07 -10.63
C LEU A 16 -13.42 -7.58 -11.65
N GLN A 17 -14.22 -6.70 -12.25
CA GLN A 17 -15.17 -7.08 -13.30
C GLN A 17 -14.47 -7.70 -14.50
N LYS A 18 -13.34 -7.13 -14.95
CA LYS A 18 -12.53 -7.73 -16.01
C LYS A 18 -12.04 -9.13 -15.65
N CYS A 19 -11.60 -9.36 -14.41
CA CYS A 19 -11.19 -10.69 -13.95
C CYS A 19 -12.36 -11.68 -14.03
N ILE A 20 -13.54 -11.30 -13.52
CA ILE A 20 -14.75 -12.15 -13.54
C ILE A 20 -15.14 -12.49 -14.98
N MET A 21 -15.15 -11.50 -15.88
CA MET A 21 -15.47 -11.69 -17.30
C MET A 21 -14.50 -12.64 -18.02
N ASN A 22 -13.27 -12.77 -17.53
CA ASN A 22 -12.25 -13.68 -18.07
C ASN A 22 -12.15 -14.99 -17.26
N GLY A 23 -13.16 -15.32 -16.44
CA GLY A 23 -13.26 -16.61 -15.75
C GLY A 23 -12.42 -16.76 -14.48
N VAL A 24 -11.86 -15.66 -13.95
CA VAL A 24 -11.14 -15.70 -12.67
C VAL A 24 -12.13 -16.04 -11.55
N LYS A 25 -11.82 -17.08 -10.78
CA LYS A 25 -12.57 -17.47 -9.59
C LYS A 25 -12.00 -16.77 -8.36
N PHE A 26 -12.88 -16.12 -7.61
CA PHE A 26 -12.52 -15.48 -6.34
C PHE A 26 -12.93 -16.39 -5.18
N HIS A 27 -12.02 -16.54 -4.24
CA HIS A 27 -12.25 -17.27 -3.01
C HIS A 27 -11.90 -16.35 -1.83
N GLN A 28 -12.89 -16.03 -1.00
CA GLN A 28 -12.74 -15.11 0.12
C GLN A 28 -12.28 -15.85 1.37
N ALA A 29 -11.00 -16.20 1.41
CA ALA A 29 -10.36 -16.81 2.56
C ALA A 29 -8.93 -16.28 2.72
N LYS A 30 -8.36 -16.45 3.92
CA LYS A 30 -6.95 -16.13 4.15
C LYS A 30 -6.13 -17.40 3.88
N VAL A 31 -5.18 -17.30 2.95
CA VAL A 31 -4.15 -18.34 2.81
C VAL A 31 -3.22 -18.26 4.02
N ILE A 32 -3.09 -19.37 4.74
CA ILE A 32 -2.26 -19.47 5.96
C ILE A 32 -0.93 -20.17 5.70
N LYS A 33 -0.85 -20.97 4.64
CA LYS A 33 0.36 -21.71 4.28
C LYS A 33 0.38 -22.03 2.79
N VAL A 34 1.57 -22.04 2.21
CA VAL A 34 1.84 -22.61 0.89
C VAL A 34 2.85 -23.75 1.02
N ILE A 35 2.64 -24.84 0.30
CA ILE A 35 3.55 -25.97 0.19
C ILE A 35 3.88 -26.14 -1.29
N HIS A 36 5.16 -26.13 -1.63
CA HIS A 36 5.64 -26.36 -2.99
C HIS A 36 6.13 -27.80 -3.13
N GLU A 37 5.57 -28.51 -4.10
CA GLU A 37 5.99 -29.85 -4.55
C GLU A 37 6.61 -29.73 -5.94
N GLU A 38 7.17 -30.84 -6.46
CA GLU A 38 7.89 -30.85 -7.73
C GLU A 38 7.03 -30.41 -8.93
N SER A 39 5.75 -30.75 -8.95
CA SER A 39 4.84 -30.48 -10.08
C SER A 39 3.74 -29.45 -9.78
N LYS A 40 3.56 -29.06 -8.52
CA LYS A 40 2.45 -28.20 -8.09
C LYS A 40 2.72 -27.54 -6.75
N SER A 41 1.89 -26.55 -6.43
CA SER A 41 1.81 -25.90 -5.13
C SER A 41 0.43 -26.12 -4.52
N MET A 42 0.39 -26.25 -3.19
CA MET A 42 -0.84 -26.35 -2.41
C MET A 42 -0.96 -25.15 -1.48
N LEU A 43 -2.04 -24.38 -1.62
CA LEU A 43 -2.40 -23.29 -0.73
C LEU A 43 -3.43 -23.78 0.28
N ILE A 44 -3.12 -23.67 1.57
CA ILE A 44 -4.02 -24.03 2.65
C ILE A 44 -4.68 -22.76 3.16
N CYS A 45 -6.01 -22.72 3.12
CA CYS A 45 -6.82 -21.59 3.56
C CYS A 45 -7.31 -21.79 4.99
N ASN A 46 -7.62 -20.69 5.69
CA ASN A 46 -8.08 -20.71 7.08
C ASN A 46 -9.48 -21.30 7.27
N ASP A 47 -10.24 -21.49 6.20
CA ASP A 47 -11.54 -22.14 6.18
C ASP A 47 -11.46 -23.65 5.90
N GLY A 48 -10.25 -24.20 5.87
CA GLY A 48 -9.99 -25.63 5.62
C GLY A 48 -9.90 -26.01 4.14
N ILE A 49 -10.16 -25.09 3.22
CA ILE A 49 -10.04 -25.38 1.78
C ILE A 49 -8.56 -25.40 1.36
N THR A 50 -8.21 -26.37 0.51
CA THR A 50 -6.89 -26.47 -0.12
C THR A 50 -7.01 -26.24 -1.62
N ILE A 51 -6.23 -25.30 -2.15
CA ILE A 51 -6.21 -24.94 -3.57
C ILE A 51 -4.89 -25.44 -4.18
N GLN A 52 -4.97 -26.15 -5.30
CA GLN A 52 -3.80 -26.57 -6.08
C GLN A 52 -3.51 -25.54 -7.18
N ALA A 53 -2.25 -25.19 -7.37
CA ALA A 53 -1.81 -24.25 -8.40
C ALA A 53 -0.44 -24.64 -8.98
N THR A 54 -0.20 -24.31 -10.24
CA THR A 54 1.14 -24.46 -10.86
C THR A 54 2.07 -23.29 -10.52
N VAL A 55 1.49 -22.09 -10.34
CA VAL A 55 2.21 -20.87 -9.98
C VAL A 55 1.43 -20.13 -8.90
N VAL A 56 2.14 -19.61 -7.90
CA VAL A 56 1.58 -18.80 -6.82
C VAL A 56 2.21 -17.41 -6.84
N LEU A 57 1.37 -16.38 -6.90
CA LEU A 57 1.78 -14.98 -6.80
C LEU A 57 1.34 -14.42 -5.44
N ASP A 58 2.30 -14.15 -4.55
CA ASP A 58 2.02 -13.46 -3.30
C ASP A 58 1.89 -11.95 -3.54
N ALA A 59 0.63 -11.47 -3.60
CA ALA A 59 0.29 -10.05 -3.71
C ALA A 59 -0.26 -9.48 -2.39
N THR A 60 0.15 -10.03 -1.23
CA THR A 60 -0.36 -9.65 0.11
C THR A 60 0.24 -8.35 0.66
N GLY A 61 0.96 -7.59 -0.15
CA GLY A 61 1.54 -6.29 0.21
C GLY A 61 2.53 -6.40 1.37
N PHE A 62 2.44 -5.47 2.34
CA PHE A 62 3.37 -5.43 3.48
C PHE A 62 3.39 -6.72 4.32
N SER A 63 2.25 -7.42 4.38
CA SER A 63 2.06 -8.59 5.25
C SER A 63 2.89 -9.82 4.86
N ARG A 64 3.38 -9.90 3.60
CA ARG A 64 4.33 -10.92 3.10
C ARG A 64 4.10 -12.31 3.68
N SER A 65 2.85 -12.76 3.65
CA SER A 65 2.43 -13.88 4.50
C SER A 65 2.94 -15.25 4.04
N LEU A 66 3.44 -15.38 2.80
CA LEU A 66 3.79 -16.67 2.21
C LEU A 66 5.25 -16.79 1.77
N VAL A 67 5.97 -15.67 1.61
CA VAL A 67 7.36 -15.68 1.12
C VAL A 67 8.33 -16.11 2.23
N GLN A 68 9.16 -17.11 1.94
CA GLN A 68 10.22 -17.61 2.83
C GLN A 68 11.59 -17.28 2.23
N TYR A 69 12.54 -16.97 3.10
CA TYR A 69 13.93 -16.67 2.72
C TYR A 69 14.84 -17.77 3.29
N ASP A 70 15.87 -18.12 2.53
CA ASP A 70 16.93 -19.07 2.92
C ASP A 70 17.87 -18.52 4.01
N LYS A 71 17.78 -17.22 4.27
CA LYS A 71 18.59 -16.50 5.26
C LYS A 71 17.70 -15.68 6.20
N PRO A 72 18.18 -15.34 7.41
CA PRO A 72 17.48 -14.43 8.30
C PRO A 72 17.12 -13.13 7.57
N TYR A 73 15.81 -12.89 7.43
CA TYR A 73 15.31 -11.71 6.75
C TYR A 73 15.18 -10.55 7.74
N ASN A 74 16.17 -9.66 7.71
CA ASN A 74 16.21 -8.46 8.55
C ASN A 74 16.41 -7.18 7.70
N PRO A 75 15.43 -6.81 6.86
CA PRO A 75 15.55 -5.57 6.09
C PRO A 75 15.40 -4.36 7.02
N GLY A 76 16.05 -3.26 6.67
CA GLY A 76 15.63 -1.96 7.19
C GLY A 76 14.20 -1.67 6.72
N TYR A 77 13.31 -1.33 7.64
CA TYR A 77 11.94 -0.93 7.31
C TYR A 77 11.86 0.58 7.26
N GLN A 78 11.38 1.12 6.14
CA GLN A 78 10.95 2.52 6.07
C GLN A 78 9.42 2.53 6.12
N VAL A 79 8.87 2.98 7.24
CA VAL A 79 7.42 3.16 7.42
C VAL A 79 7.11 4.63 7.25
N ALA A 80 6.15 4.94 6.37
CA ALA A 80 5.57 6.26 6.27
C ALA A 80 4.19 6.24 6.91
N TYR A 81 4.00 7.04 7.95
CA TYR A 81 2.68 7.32 8.50
C TYR A 81 2.12 8.51 7.75
N GLY A 82 0.93 8.35 7.17
CA GLY A 82 0.24 9.39 6.44
C GLY A 82 -1.21 9.47 6.90
N ILE A 83 -1.70 10.70 7.02
CA ILE A 83 -3.13 10.97 7.21
C ILE A 83 -3.71 11.52 5.91
N LEU A 84 -4.96 11.17 5.64
CA LEU A 84 -5.76 11.83 4.61
C LEU A 84 -6.78 12.71 5.34
N ALA A 85 -6.75 14.01 5.09
CA ALA A 85 -7.67 14.98 5.69
C ALA A 85 -8.54 15.61 4.60
N GLU A 86 -9.82 15.80 4.92
CA GLU A 86 -10.72 16.68 4.18
C GLU A 86 -10.72 18.03 4.91
N VAL A 87 -10.55 19.12 4.15
CA VAL A 87 -10.40 20.49 4.68
C VAL A 87 -11.32 21.41 3.90
N GLU A 88 -11.80 22.48 4.53
CA GLU A 88 -12.65 23.48 3.88
C GLU A 88 -11.90 24.24 2.78
N GLU A 89 -10.62 24.57 3.04
CA GLU A 89 -9.73 25.23 2.09
C GLU A 89 -8.27 24.77 2.27
N HIS A 90 -7.45 24.96 1.23
CA HIS A 90 -6.01 24.70 1.29
C HIS A 90 -5.20 25.73 0.50
N PRO A 91 -3.94 26.00 0.88
CA PRO A 91 -3.10 26.98 0.19
C PRO A 91 -2.35 26.42 -1.04
N PHE A 92 -2.54 25.14 -1.37
CA PHE A 92 -1.83 24.48 -2.46
C PHE A 92 -2.47 24.73 -3.84
N ASP A 93 -1.64 24.83 -4.87
CA ASP A 93 -2.08 24.97 -6.27
C ASP A 93 -2.73 23.66 -6.74
N VAL A 94 -4.00 23.72 -7.16
CA VAL A 94 -4.79 22.58 -7.63
C VAL A 94 -4.19 21.86 -8.85
N ASN A 95 -3.30 22.52 -9.59
CA ASN A 95 -2.61 21.96 -10.75
C ASN A 95 -1.18 21.49 -10.44
N LYS A 96 -0.79 21.42 -9.16
CA LYS A 96 0.52 20.92 -8.73
C LYS A 96 0.43 19.88 -7.60
N MET A 97 1.22 18.82 -7.72
CA MET A 97 1.52 17.96 -6.58
C MET A 97 2.77 18.47 -5.89
N VAL A 98 2.69 18.53 -4.58
CA VAL A 98 3.83 18.81 -3.71
C VAL A 98 4.28 17.49 -3.09
N PHE A 99 5.53 17.12 -3.33
CA PHE A 99 6.16 15.93 -2.74
C PHE A 99 7.25 16.31 -1.76
N MET A 100 7.27 15.64 -0.61
CA MET A 100 8.31 15.70 0.41
C MET A 100 8.59 17.14 0.80
N ASP A 101 7.52 17.90 1.07
CA ASP A 101 7.70 19.29 1.51
C ASP A 101 8.08 19.31 2.99
N TRP A 102 9.36 19.56 3.24
CA TRP A 102 9.94 19.71 4.58
C TRP A 102 9.83 21.15 5.11
N ARG A 103 9.32 22.10 4.32
CA ARG A 103 9.28 23.51 4.71
C ARG A 103 8.28 23.69 5.86
N ASP A 104 8.73 24.36 6.91
CA ASP A 104 7.96 24.64 8.12
C ASP A 104 7.45 26.10 8.19
N SER A 105 7.65 26.88 7.11
CA SER A 105 7.21 28.28 7.02
C SER A 105 5.71 28.47 7.33
N HIS A 106 4.89 27.45 7.06
CA HIS A 106 3.46 27.43 7.36
C HIS A 106 3.14 27.43 8.87
N LEU A 107 4.09 27.05 9.73
CA LEU A 107 3.94 27.03 11.18
C LEU A 107 4.04 28.42 11.83
N LYS A 108 4.42 29.47 11.08
CA LYS A 108 4.52 30.87 11.54
C LYS A 108 5.25 30.97 12.90
N ASP A 109 4.58 31.41 13.96
CA ASP A 109 5.17 31.66 15.28
C ASP A 109 5.13 30.43 16.22
N ASN A 110 4.76 29.25 15.70
CA ASN A 110 4.69 28.01 16.49
C ASN A 110 6.10 27.41 16.70
N THR A 111 6.88 28.05 17.56
CA THR A 111 8.30 27.75 17.82
C THR A 111 8.52 26.31 18.27
N ASP A 112 7.65 25.80 19.14
CA ASP A 112 7.77 24.44 19.70
C ASP A 112 7.66 23.36 18.60
N LEU A 113 6.75 23.56 17.64
CA LEU A 113 6.60 22.65 16.51
C LEU A 113 7.79 22.74 15.54
N LYS A 114 8.35 23.93 15.33
CA LYS A 114 9.55 24.11 14.50
C LYS A 114 10.78 23.44 15.12
N GLU A 115 11.01 23.62 16.42
CA GLU A 115 12.10 22.95 17.14
C GLU A 115 11.93 21.42 17.07
N ARG A 116 10.72 20.93 17.28
CA ARG A 116 10.40 19.51 17.14
C ARG A 116 10.68 18.98 15.73
N ASN A 117 10.25 19.70 14.68
CA ASN A 117 10.51 19.33 13.29
C ASN A 117 12.00 19.34 12.95
N SER A 118 12.79 20.24 13.54
CA SER A 118 14.25 20.25 13.36
C SER A 118 14.93 19.01 13.96
N ARG A 119 14.37 18.46 15.05
CA ARG A 119 14.88 17.25 15.70
C ARG A 119 14.39 15.97 15.05
N ILE A 120 13.12 15.97 14.63
CA ILE A 120 12.43 14.82 14.01
C ILE A 120 11.74 15.33 12.74
N PRO A 121 12.44 15.31 11.59
CA PRO A 121 11.90 15.84 10.35
C PRO A 121 10.57 15.19 9.96
N THR A 122 9.60 16.02 9.59
CA THR A 122 8.32 15.60 9.00
C THR A 122 8.16 16.25 7.63
N PHE A 123 7.39 15.61 6.73
CA PHE A 123 7.13 16.15 5.40
C PHE A 123 5.67 15.99 5.01
N LEU A 124 5.21 16.87 4.12
CA LEU A 124 3.87 16.85 3.57
C LEU A 124 3.86 16.35 2.12
N TYR A 125 2.81 15.61 1.78
CA TYR A 125 2.34 15.44 0.41
C TYR A 125 1.02 16.19 0.23
N ALA A 126 0.98 17.13 -0.72
CA ALA A 126 -0.25 17.81 -1.10
C ALA A 126 -0.61 17.43 -2.54
N MET A 127 -1.81 16.87 -2.70
CA MET A 127 -2.39 16.48 -3.99
C MET A 127 -3.82 17.02 -4.06
N PRO A 128 -3.98 18.35 -4.11
CA PRO A 128 -5.28 19.00 -4.22
C PRO A 128 -6.06 18.53 -5.46
#